data_AF-A0A2M8CUF9-F1
#
_entry.id   AF-A0A2M8CUF9-F1
#
_cell.length_a   1.000
_cell.length_b   1.000
_cell.length_c   1.000
_cell.angle_alpha   90.00
_cell.angle_beta   90.00
_cell.angle_gamma   90.00
#
_symmetry.space_group_name_H-M   'P 1'
#
loop_
_entity.id
_entity.type
_entity.pdbx_description
1 polymer ?
#
loop_
_entity_poly.entity_id
_entity_poly.type
_entity_poly.pdbx_seq_one_letter_code
_entity_poly.pdbx_strand_id
1 'polypeptide(L)'
;MERTNLEVIAPTIEEATARGLEQLGVSSEMVEVEVLDEGTRGFLGMGSRQARIRMTLKSADALAAPASAHPSDAASPTPAAADDDLLNFTAETARELLARMKLTATVTVSYGAADLSGEKNILVDIRGDDLSVLIGRRAETMNALQYILGLIVSKQTEAWVQVTVDVEGYRARREQQLRQLARRMAEQAICTGKRQVLEPMSSAERRIIHLELREVPEVISESVGEDPNRKVTISPKI
;
A
#
# COMPACT_ATOMS: atom_id res chain seq x y z
N MET A 1 -1.80 21.87 7.84
CA MET A 1 -1.66 22.84 6.75
C MET A 1 -1.46 22.07 5.47
N GLU A 2 -2.15 22.46 4.41
CA GLU A 2 -2.18 21.76 3.12
C GLU A 2 -0.77 21.72 2.50
N ARG A 3 -0.31 20.53 2.07
CA ARG A 3 0.90 20.43 1.25
C ARG A 3 0.53 20.94 -0.14
N THR A 4 0.97 22.13 -0.50
CA THR A 4 0.76 22.67 -1.84
C THR A 4 1.76 22.01 -2.78
N ASN A 5 1.32 21.00 -3.52
CA ASN A 5 2.08 20.36 -4.59
C ASN A 5 1.68 21.00 -5.93
N LEU A 6 2.66 21.58 -6.63
CA LEU A 6 2.48 22.28 -7.89
C LEU A 6 3.24 21.55 -9.00
N GLU A 7 2.55 21.25 -10.11
CA GLU A 7 3.16 20.65 -11.30
C GLU A 7 3.33 21.71 -12.39
N VAL A 8 4.55 21.85 -12.91
CA VAL A 8 4.91 22.86 -13.91
C VAL A 8 5.52 22.19 -15.13
N ILE A 9 5.05 22.59 -16.31
CA ILE A 9 5.49 22.07 -17.61
C ILE A 9 6.19 23.19 -18.37
N ALA A 10 7.43 22.98 -18.79
CA ALA A 10 8.17 23.94 -19.61
C ALA A 10 9.13 23.25 -20.60
N PRO A 11 9.65 23.99 -21.61
CA PRO A 11 10.59 23.44 -22.59
C PRO A 11 11.89 22.87 -22.02
N THR A 12 12.38 23.38 -20.88
CA THR A 12 13.57 22.90 -20.17
C THR A 12 13.34 22.83 -18.66
N ILE A 13 14.14 22.02 -17.97
CA ILE A 13 14.11 21.89 -16.50
C ILE A 13 14.38 23.24 -15.82
N GLU A 14 15.33 24.01 -16.34
CA GLU A 14 15.69 25.33 -15.81
C GLU A 14 14.51 26.31 -15.92
N GLU A 15 13.81 26.34 -17.06
CA GLU A 15 12.66 27.22 -17.27
C GLU A 15 11.45 26.77 -16.44
N ALA A 16 11.26 25.46 -16.27
CA ALA A 16 10.20 24.92 -15.42
C ALA A 16 10.42 25.31 -13.96
N THR A 17 11.67 25.23 -13.48
CA THR A 17 12.05 25.57 -12.09
C THR A 17 11.86 27.06 -11.83
N ALA A 18 12.29 27.92 -12.75
CA ALA A 18 12.11 29.37 -12.64
C ALA A 18 10.62 29.76 -12.55
N ARG A 19 9.77 29.21 -13.43
CA ARG A 19 8.32 29.49 -13.43
C ARG A 19 7.62 28.97 -12.17
N GLY A 20 8.02 27.81 -11.67
CA GLY A 20 7.44 27.27 -10.45
C GLY A 20 7.83 28.04 -9.19
N LEU A 21 9.05 28.60 -9.13
CA LEU A 21 9.46 29.49 -8.05
C LEU A 21 8.69 30.82 -8.08
N GLU A 22 8.48 31.39 -9.27
CA GLU A 22 7.70 32.63 -9.45
C GLU A 22 6.22 32.43 -9.05
N GLN A 23 5.63 31.29 -9.41
CA GLN A 23 4.23 30.98 -9.04
C GLN A 23 4.04 30.72 -7.54
N LEU A 24 5.03 30.15 -6.86
CA LEU A 24 4.97 29.89 -5.43
C LEU A 24 5.46 31.08 -4.58
N GLY A 25 6.15 32.05 -5.17
CA GLY A 25 6.65 33.24 -4.48
C GLY A 25 7.70 32.95 -3.39
N VAL A 26 8.39 31.80 -3.48
CA VAL A 26 9.35 31.32 -2.48
C VAL A 26 10.74 31.13 -3.07
N SER A 27 11.76 31.15 -2.20
CA SER A 27 13.15 30.86 -2.58
C SER A 27 13.33 29.39 -2.96
N SER A 28 14.28 29.10 -3.86
CA SER A 28 14.67 27.75 -4.28
C SER A 28 15.07 26.82 -3.14
N GLU A 29 15.44 27.39 -2.00
CA GLU A 29 15.85 26.65 -0.80
C GLU A 29 14.66 26.08 0.00
N MET A 30 13.44 26.58 -0.23
CA MET A 30 12.22 26.17 0.48
C MET A 30 11.38 25.18 -0.33
N VAL A 31 11.88 24.69 -1.45
CA VAL A 31 11.14 23.83 -2.37
C VAL A 31 11.94 22.60 -2.73
N GLU A 32 11.32 21.44 -2.62
CA GLU A 32 11.83 20.17 -3.14
C GLU A 32 11.31 19.99 -4.58
N VAL A 33 12.25 19.85 -5.53
CA VAL A 33 11.94 19.72 -6.96
C VAL A 33 12.17 18.27 -7.38
N GLU A 34 11.09 17.60 -7.78
CA GLU A 34 11.11 16.26 -8.34
C GLU A 34 10.94 16.35 -9.87
N VAL A 35 11.96 15.92 -10.62
CA VAL A 35 11.92 15.91 -12.08
C VAL A 35 11.21 14.63 -12.54
N LEU A 36 9.94 14.75 -12.93
CA LEU A 36 9.16 13.64 -13.47
C LEU A 36 9.60 13.32 -14.90
N ASP A 37 10.07 14.34 -15.62
CA ASP A 37 10.43 14.23 -17.00
C ASP A 37 11.45 15.29 -17.41
N GLU A 38 12.64 14.87 -17.84
CA GLU A 38 13.70 15.79 -18.28
C GLU A 38 13.42 16.42 -19.65
N GLY A 39 12.41 15.92 -20.38
CA GLY A 39 12.17 16.28 -21.76
C GLY A 39 13.28 15.76 -22.68
N THR A 40 13.08 15.84 -23.99
CA THR A 40 14.11 15.42 -24.95
C THR A 40 14.20 16.43 -26.06
N ARG A 41 15.40 16.96 -26.28
CA ARG A 41 15.68 17.97 -27.31
C ARG A 41 16.01 17.24 -28.62
N GLY A 42 15.00 17.11 -29.49
CA GLY A 42 15.20 16.55 -30.84
C GLY A 42 16.17 17.40 -31.67
N PHE A 43 17.12 16.75 -32.34
CA PHE A 43 18.01 17.37 -33.31
C PHE A 43 17.16 17.76 -34.54
N LEU A 44 17.02 19.06 -34.84
CA LEU A 44 16.15 19.68 -35.88
C LEU A 44 14.68 19.99 -35.55
N GLY A 45 14.33 20.21 -34.28
CA GLY A 45 13.13 20.99 -33.94
C GLY A 45 11.76 20.33 -34.20
N MET A 46 11.73 19.05 -34.58
CA MET A 46 10.51 18.25 -34.64
C MET A 46 10.54 17.17 -33.56
N GLY A 47 9.56 17.20 -32.65
CA GLY A 47 9.39 16.20 -31.60
C GLY A 47 10.05 16.52 -30.26
N SER A 48 10.11 17.80 -29.83
CA SER A 48 10.56 18.13 -28.48
C SER A 48 9.51 17.72 -27.44
N ARG A 49 9.96 16.93 -26.46
CA ARG A 49 9.13 16.56 -25.30
C ARG A 49 9.42 17.57 -24.19
N GLN A 50 8.38 18.25 -23.70
CA GLN A 50 8.51 19.26 -22.65
C GLN A 50 8.89 18.60 -21.31
N ALA A 51 9.75 19.28 -20.56
CA ALA A 51 10.12 18.87 -19.21
C ALA A 51 8.94 19.07 -18.25
N ARG A 52 8.79 18.15 -17.30
CA ARG A 52 7.76 18.20 -16.26
C ARG A 52 8.41 18.06 -14.92
N ILE A 53 8.16 19.03 -14.05
CA ILE A 53 8.66 19.02 -12.67
C ILE A 53 7.48 19.12 -11.71
N ARG A 54 7.61 18.46 -10.57
CA ARG A 54 6.71 18.59 -9.43
C ARG A 54 7.47 19.31 -8.32
N MET A 55 6.86 20.34 -7.77
CA MET A 55 7.45 21.18 -6.73
C MET A 55 6.63 21.03 -5.45
N THR A 56 7.33 20.73 -4.35
CA THR A 56 6.73 20.55 -3.03
C THR A 56 7.36 21.53 -2.05
N LEU A 57 6.55 22.38 -1.42
CA LEU A 57 7.03 23.31 -0.39
C LEU A 57 7.50 22.54 0.84
N LYS A 58 8.77 22.72 1.20
CA LYS A 58 9.36 22.21 2.44
C LYS A 58 9.11 23.24 3.52
N SER A 59 8.09 23.01 4.35
CA SER A 59 7.84 23.84 5.54
C SER A 59 9.06 23.79 6.45
N ALA A 60 9.56 24.97 6.82
CA ALA A 60 10.69 25.14 7.74
C ALA A 60 10.29 24.73 9.18
N ASP A 61 10.32 23.43 9.45
CA ASP A 61 10.54 22.89 10.79
C ASP A 61 11.26 21.52 10.72
N ALA A 62 12.40 21.52 10.03
CA ALA A 62 13.30 20.38 9.98
C ALA A 62 14.73 20.86 9.73
N LEU A 63 15.34 21.46 10.75
CA LEU A 63 16.78 21.66 10.79
C LEU A 63 17.38 20.69 11.82
N ALA A 64 17.75 19.49 11.37
CA ALA A 64 18.96 18.78 11.82
C ALA A 64 19.05 17.36 11.21
N ALA A 65 19.83 17.24 10.15
CA ALA A 65 20.80 16.14 10.02
C ALA A 65 22.03 16.71 9.31
N PRO A 66 23.25 16.37 9.75
CA PRO A 66 24.10 15.61 8.84
C PRO A 66 24.93 14.52 9.52
N ALA A 67 25.54 13.70 8.66
CA ALA A 67 26.17 12.40 8.91
C ALA A 67 27.53 12.41 9.65
N SER A 68 27.76 11.29 10.37
CA SER A 68 29.01 10.54 10.68
C SER A 68 30.25 11.21 11.30
N ALA A 69 30.56 10.87 12.57
CA ALA A 69 31.79 10.18 13.04
C ALA A 69 31.94 10.26 14.60
N HIS A 70 32.24 9.12 15.23
CA HIS A 70 32.38 8.76 16.67
C HIS A 70 33.36 9.64 17.51
N PRO A 71 33.54 9.55 18.87
CA PRO A 71 33.11 8.53 19.86
C PRO A 71 32.69 9.02 21.29
N SER A 72 32.23 8.06 22.10
CA SER A 72 32.32 7.92 23.57
C SER A 72 31.73 8.98 24.53
N ASP A 73 30.76 8.47 25.30
CA ASP A 73 30.44 8.77 26.71
C ASP A 73 29.45 9.92 27.01
N ALA A 74 28.16 9.57 27.05
CA ALA A 74 27.34 9.62 28.26
C ALA A 74 25.86 9.34 27.93
N ALA A 75 25.38 8.19 28.42
CA ALA A 75 23.98 7.84 28.67
C ALA A 75 23.00 7.76 27.46
N SER A 76 22.91 6.57 26.88
CA SER A 76 21.74 6.11 26.14
C SER A 76 20.50 6.00 27.04
N PRO A 77 19.30 6.32 26.57
CA PRO A 77 18.14 5.49 26.78
C PRO A 77 17.94 4.57 25.56
N THR A 78 17.78 3.28 25.83
CA THR A 78 17.71 2.17 24.88
C THR A 78 16.59 2.33 23.83
N PRO A 79 16.85 2.21 22.51
CA PRO A 79 15.82 2.27 21.45
C PRO A 79 14.87 1.06 21.40
N ALA A 80 15.06 0.04 22.24
CA ALA A 80 14.17 -1.13 22.33
C ALA A 80 12.85 -0.83 23.08
N ALA A 81 12.83 0.15 23.98
CA ALA A 81 11.66 0.40 24.83
C ALA A 81 10.49 1.08 24.09
N ALA A 82 10.78 2.02 23.19
CA ALA A 82 9.76 2.74 22.43
C ALA A 82 9.04 1.85 21.39
N ASP A 83 9.71 0.79 20.94
CA ASP A 83 9.16 -0.19 20.02
C ASP A 83 8.21 -1.16 20.75
N ASP A 84 8.58 -1.60 21.94
CA ASP A 84 7.71 -2.44 22.77
C ASP A 84 6.40 -1.71 23.17
N ASP A 85 6.47 -0.40 23.42
CA ASP A 85 5.29 0.41 23.75
C ASP A 85 4.25 0.43 22.62
N LEU A 86 4.70 0.51 21.37
CA LEU A 86 3.82 0.51 20.19
C LEU A 86 3.16 -0.86 19.95
N LEU A 87 3.92 -1.94 20.12
CA LEU A 87 3.38 -3.30 20.02
C LEU A 87 2.33 -3.56 21.11
N ASN A 88 2.62 -3.14 22.34
CA ASN A 88 1.72 -3.28 23.48
C ASN A 88 0.44 -2.48 23.24
N PHE A 89 0.55 -1.21 22.83
CA PHE A 89 -0.60 -0.37 22.51
C PHE A 89 -1.48 -0.98 21.40
N THR A 90 -0.85 -1.50 20.35
CA THR A 90 -1.58 -2.15 19.24
C THR A 90 -2.31 -3.40 19.73
N ALA A 91 -1.64 -4.23 20.55
CA ALA A 91 -2.23 -5.43 21.13
C ALA A 91 -3.41 -5.12 22.05
N GLU A 92 -3.28 -4.11 22.91
CA GLU A 92 -4.35 -3.64 23.80
C GLU A 92 -5.54 -3.10 23.01
N THR A 93 -5.28 -2.24 22.02
CA THR A 93 -6.34 -1.68 21.17
C THR A 93 -7.09 -2.78 20.43
N ALA A 94 -6.37 -3.76 19.87
CA ALA A 94 -6.99 -4.91 19.20
C ALA A 94 -7.86 -5.73 20.19
N ARG A 95 -7.36 -6.00 21.39
CA ARG A 95 -8.12 -6.72 22.43
C ARG A 95 -9.37 -5.97 22.86
N GLU A 96 -9.29 -4.66 23.06
CA GLU A 96 -10.43 -3.82 23.43
C GLU A 96 -11.51 -3.82 22.34
N LEU A 97 -11.12 -3.72 21.06
CA LEU A 97 -12.05 -3.80 19.94
C LEU A 97 -12.77 -5.16 19.92
N LEU A 98 -12.02 -6.26 20.08
CA LEU A 98 -12.57 -7.61 20.11
C LEU A 98 -13.50 -7.84 21.32
N ALA A 99 -13.15 -7.29 22.48
CA ALA A 99 -13.96 -7.35 23.68
C ALA A 99 -15.31 -6.63 23.50
N ARG A 100 -15.31 -5.45 22.86
CA ARG A 100 -16.55 -4.72 22.51
C ARG A 100 -17.42 -5.48 21.51
N MET A 101 -16.81 -6.30 20.67
CA MET A 101 -17.50 -7.22 19.76
C MET A 101 -17.95 -8.52 20.44
N LYS A 102 -17.63 -8.71 21.74
CA LYS A 102 -17.92 -9.92 22.54
C LYS A 102 -17.27 -11.19 21.98
N LEU A 103 -16.07 -11.05 21.42
CA LEU A 103 -15.30 -12.15 20.86
C LEU A 103 -14.14 -12.53 21.77
N THR A 104 -13.94 -13.84 21.98
CA THR A 104 -12.83 -14.38 22.75
C THR A 104 -11.70 -14.80 21.82
N ALA A 105 -10.64 -14.01 21.76
CA ALA A 105 -9.48 -14.30 20.92
C ALA A 105 -8.15 -13.97 21.63
N THR A 106 -7.14 -14.75 21.29
CA THR A 106 -5.73 -14.48 21.56
C THR A 106 -5.19 -13.58 20.45
N VAL A 107 -4.60 -12.46 20.85
CA VAL A 107 -3.95 -11.52 19.92
C VAL A 107 -2.44 -11.55 20.17
N THR A 108 -1.69 -11.83 19.11
CA THR A 108 -0.23 -11.74 19.07
C THR A 108 0.15 -10.63 18.10
N VAL A 109 1.07 -9.77 18.53
CA VAL A 109 1.54 -8.64 17.71
C VAL A 109 3.05 -8.74 17.58
N SER A 110 3.56 -8.54 16.37
CA SER A 110 4.99 -8.58 16.07
C SER A 110 5.32 -7.60 14.95
N TYR A 111 6.57 -7.14 14.90
CA TYR A 111 7.05 -6.41 13.73
C TYR A 111 7.24 -7.37 12.54
N GLY A 112 6.76 -6.94 11.38
CA GLY A 112 7.12 -7.50 10.09
C GLY A 112 8.52 -7.05 9.67
N ALA A 113 9.00 -7.61 8.56
CA ALA A 113 10.23 -7.12 7.94
C ALA A 113 10.08 -5.60 7.66
N ALA A 114 11.10 -4.82 8.00
CA ALA A 114 11.14 -3.42 7.62
C ALA A 114 11.24 -3.34 6.10
N ASP A 115 10.36 -2.55 5.49
CA ASP A 115 10.39 -2.32 4.05
C ASP A 115 11.61 -1.44 3.69
N LEU A 116 11.92 -1.31 2.39
CA LEU A 116 13.05 -0.50 1.90
C LEU A 116 13.00 0.98 2.35
N SER A 117 11.83 1.46 2.80
CA SER A 117 11.61 2.79 3.38
C SER A 117 12.01 2.92 4.85
N GLY A 118 12.37 1.81 5.52
CA GLY A 118 12.60 1.77 6.96
C GLY A 118 11.31 1.83 7.79
N GLU A 119 10.15 1.76 7.15
CA GLU A 119 8.86 1.75 7.83
C GLU A 119 8.60 0.40 8.50
N LYS A 120 8.15 0.45 9.76
CA LYS A 120 7.85 -0.74 10.56
C LYS A 120 6.43 -1.20 10.27
N ASN A 121 6.30 -2.33 9.60
CA ASN A 121 5.01 -3.00 9.43
C ASN A 121 4.66 -3.74 10.73
N ILE A 122 3.47 -3.53 11.27
CA ILE A 122 2.98 -4.24 12.45
C ILE A 122 2.05 -5.36 11.98
N LEU A 123 2.41 -6.60 12.33
CA LEU A 123 1.63 -7.79 12.06
C LEU A 123 0.81 -8.12 13.31
N VAL A 124 -0.51 -8.25 13.13
CA VAL A 124 -1.46 -8.65 14.17
C VAL A 124 -2.05 -9.99 13.77
N ASP A 125 -1.73 -11.03 14.54
CA ASP A 125 -2.27 -12.38 14.38
C ASP A 125 -3.34 -12.61 15.45
N ILE A 126 -4.55 -12.95 15.00
CA ILE A 126 -5.69 -13.21 15.87
C ILE A 126 -6.05 -14.70 15.76
N ARG A 127 -6.06 -15.39 16.91
CA ARG A 127 -6.39 -16.82 17.04
C ARG A 127 -7.43 -17.03 18.12
N GLY A 128 -8.29 -18.01 17.97
CA GLY A 128 -9.31 -18.29 18.96
C GLY A 128 -10.45 -19.11 18.38
N ASP A 129 -11.41 -19.41 19.23
CA ASP A 129 -12.60 -20.15 18.85
C ASP A 129 -13.65 -19.19 18.26
N ASP A 130 -14.35 -19.63 17.21
CA ASP A 130 -15.45 -18.90 16.58
C ASP A 130 -15.10 -17.52 15.97
N LEU A 131 -13.93 -17.42 15.31
CA LEU A 131 -13.49 -16.19 14.64
C LEU A 131 -14.03 -16.03 13.20
N SER A 132 -14.96 -16.89 12.77
CA SER A 132 -15.57 -16.82 11.43
C SER A 132 -16.21 -15.44 11.16
N VAL A 133 -16.76 -14.82 12.21
CA VAL A 133 -17.35 -13.47 12.14
C VAL A 133 -16.29 -12.39 11.85
N LEU A 134 -15.06 -12.55 12.36
CA LEU A 134 -13.95 -11.62 12.11
C LEU A 134 -13.42 -11.70 10.69
N ILE A 135 -13.48 -12.87 10.07
CA ILE A 135 -13.16 -13.01 8.65
C ILE A 135 -14.25 -12.28 7.85
N GLY A 136 -15.52 -12.58 8.13
CA GLY A 136 -16.64 -12.05 7.36
C GLY A 136 -16.66 -12.58 5.92
N ARG A 137 -17.55 -12.03 5.09
CA ARG A 137 -17.64 -12.44 3.69
C ARG A 137 -16.41 -11.92 2.93
N ARG A 138 -15.60 -12.82 2.35
CA ARG A 138 -14.41 -12.45 1.56
C ARG A 138 -13.42 -11.54 2.31
N ALA A 139 -13.22 -11.77 3.62
CA ALA A 139 -12.34 -10.94 4.45
C ALA A 139 -12.81 -9.49 4.69
N GLU A 140 -14.06 -9.11 4.37
CA GLU A 140 -14.55 -7.74 4.55
C GLU A 140 -14.44 -7.24 6.00
N THR A 141 -14.86 -8.04 6.98
CA THR A 141 -14.79 -7.67 8.40
C THR A 141 -13.35 -7.55 8.85
N MET A 142 -12.48 -8.47 8.43
CA MET A 142 -11.06 -8.47 8.77
C MET A 142 -10.36 -7.23 8.21
N ASN A 143 -10.67 -6.86 6.97
CA ASN A 143 -10.13 -5.65 6.34
C ASN A 143 -10.65 -4.37 7.02
N ALA A 144 -11.92 -4.34 7.43
CA ALA A 144 -12.48 -3.21 8.18
C ALA A 144 -11.81 -3.07 9.56
N LEU A 145 -11.59 -4.19 10.26
CA LEU A 145 -10.88 -4.21 11.53
C LEU A 145 -9.43 -3.72 11.36
N GLN A 146 -8.72 -4.18 10.33
CA GLN A 146 -7.38 -3.70 10.00
C GLN A 146 -7.36 -2.19 9.77
N TYR A 147 -8.31 -1.67 9.00
CA TYR A 147 -8.40 -0.25 8.71
C TYR A 147 -8.62 0.58 9.99
N ILE A 148 -9.58 0.19 10.82
CA ILE A 148 -9.87 0.88 12.09
C ILE A 148 -8.67 0.82 13.03
N LEU A 149 -8.04 -0.35 13.17
CA LEU A 149 -6.85 -0.50 14.00
C LEU A 149 -5.69 0.37 13.51
N GLY A 150 -5.45 0.40 12.20
CA GLY A 150 -4.44 1.27 11.59
C GLY A 150 -4.71 2.75 11.84
N LEU A 151 -5.97 3.20 11.77
CA LEU A 151 -6.33 4.58 12.08
C LEU A 151 -6.08 4.94 13.55
N ILE A 152 -6.41 4.04 14.49
CA ILE A 152 -6.20 4.29 15.92
C ILE A 152 -4.70 4.35 16.24
N VAL A 153 -3.93 3.39 15.72
CA VAL A 153 -2.47 3.34 15.91
C VAL A 153 -1.81 4.56 15.30
N SER A 154 -2.11 4.88 14.03
CA SER A 154 -1.52 6.03 13.35
C SER A 154 -1.80 7.36 14.05
N LYS A 155 -3.02 7.52 14.61
CA LYS A 155 -3.37 8.72 15.38
C LYS A 155 -2.54 8.86 16.67
N GLN A 156 -2.19 7.76 17.32
CA GLN A 156 -1.44 7.78 18.59
C GLN A 156 0.05 8.06 18.37
N THR A 157 0.64 7.52 17.30
CA THR A 157 2.07 7.70 17.01
C THR A 157 2.40 8.94 16.19
N GLU A 158 1.40 9.68 15.70
CA GLU A 158 1.55 10.79 14.73
C GLU A 158 2.38 10.41 13.48
N ALA A 159 2.52 9.11 13.25
CA ALA A 159 3.32 8.50 12.20
C ALA A 159 2.43 7.58 11.36
N TRP A 160 2.80 7.43 10.09
CA TRP A 160 2.19 6.42 9.23
C TRP A 160 2.72 5.06 9.63
N VAL A 161 1.85 4.22 10.21
CA VAL A 161 2.19 2.86 10.62
C VAL A 161 1.34 1.90 9.80
N GLN A 162 1.99 1.03 9.04
CA GLN A 162 1.30 -0.01 8.29
C GLN A 162 0.91 -1.13 9.24
N VAL A 163 -0.39 -1.33 9.44
CA VAL A 163 -0.92 -2.42 10.25
C VAL A 163 -1.53 -3.48 9.33
N THR A 164 -1.11 -4.73 9.50
CA THR A 164 -1.65 -5.88 8.78
C THR A 164 -2.29 -6.84 9.78
N VAL A 165 -3.57 -7.16 9.57
CA VAL A 165 -4.31 -8.13 10.39
C VAL A 165 -4.45 -9.43 9.62
N ASP A 166 -4.16 -10.54 10.28
CA ASP A 166 -4.47 -11.89 9.82
C ASP A 166 -5.23 -12.67 10.90
N VAL A 167 -6.17 -13.50 10.46
CA VAL A 167 -7.03 -14.29 11.33
C VAL A 167 -6.82 -15.75 10.97
N GLU A 168 -6.20 -16.51 11.87
CA GLU A 168 -5.90 -17.94 11.70
C GLU A 168 -5.23 -18.31 10.36
N GLY A 169 -4.35 -17.47 9.79
CA GLY A 169 -3.73 -17.76 8.49
C GLY A 169 -4.68 -17.63 7.30
N TYR A 170 -5.83 -16.95 7.45
CA TYR A 170 -6.85 -16.85 6.41
C TYR A 170 -6.30 -16.28 5.11
N ARG A 171 -5.45 -15.24 5.16
CA ARG A 171 -4.90 -14.59 3.95
C ARG A 171 -4.18 -15.59 3.05
N ALA A 172 -3.27 -16.40 3.61
CA ALA A 172 -2.51 -17.39 2.87
C ALA A 172 -3.41 -18.50 2.31
N ARG A 173 -4.34 -19.03 3.13
CA ARG A 173 -5.30 -20.06 2.70
C ARG A 173 -6.19 -19.54 1.56
N ARG A 174 -6.67 -18.29 1.66
CA ARG A 174 -7.53 -17.67 0.65
C ARG A 174 -6.81 -17.42 -0.66
N GLU A 175 -5.55 -16.99 -0.62
CA GLU A 175 -4.73 -16.84 -1.82
C GLU A 175 -4.58 -18.18 -2.56
N GLN A 176 -4.24 -19.25 -1.85
CA GLN A 176 -4.11 -20.59 -2.43
C GLN A 176 -5.42 -21.06 -3.08
N GLN A 177 -6.56 -20.83 -2.41
CA GLN A 177 -7.89 -21.15 -2.96
C GLN A 177 -8.17 -20.38 -4.26
N LEU A 178 -7.83 -19.09 -4.32
CA LEU A 178 -8.03 -18.25 -5.52
C LEU A 178 -7.16 -18.71 -6.69
N ARG A 179 -5.90 -19.09 -6.42
CA ARG A 179 -5.01 -19.65 -7.44
C ARG A 179 -5.55 -20.98 -8.00
N GLN A 180 -6.03 -21.87 -7.12
CA GLN A 180 -6.67 -23.11 -7.54
C GLN A 180 -7.97 -22.87 -8.33
N LEU A 181 -8.78 -21.89 -7.91
CA LEU A 181 -9.98 -21.48 -8.64
C LEU A 181 -9.64 -20.95 -10.04
N ALA A 182 -8.62 -20.11 -10.16
CA ALA A 182 -8.16 -19.56 -11.42
C ALA A 182 -7.76 -20.67 -12.40
N ARG A 183 -6.91 -21.62 -11.97
CA ARG A 183 -6.51 -22.77 -12.81
C ARG A 183 -7.69 -23.60 -13.28
N ARG A 184 -8.59 -23.99 -12.37
CA ARG A 184 -9.78 -24.76 -12.72
C ARG A 184 -10.68 -24.04 -13.73
N MET A 185 -10.87 -22.74 -13.57
CA MET A 185 -11.70 -21.96 -14.48
C MET A 185 -11.01 -21.70 -15.83
N ALA A 186 -9.69 -21.63 -15.86
CA ALA A 186 -8.92 -21.58 -17.10
C ALA A 186 -9.09 -22.88 -17.91
N GLU A 187 -8.87 -24.03 -17.28
CA GLU A 187 -9.10 -25.34 -17.90
C GLU A 187 -10.52 -25.47 -18.43
N GLN A 188 -11.52 -25.07 -17.64
CA GLN A 188 -12.91 -25.07 -18.07
C GLN A 188 -13.17 -24.13 -19.26
N ALA A 189 -12.55 -22.95 -19.29
CA ALA A 189 -12.67 -22.02 -20.42
C ALA A 189 -12.08 -22.61 -21.71
N ILE A 190 -10.93 -23.29 -21.61
CA ILE A 190 -10.25 -23.96 -22.72
C ILE A 190 -11.10 -25.12 -23.24
N CYS A 191 -11.49 -26.06 -22.36
CA CYS A 191 -12.24 -27.26 -22.76
C CYS A 191 -13.62 -26.93 -23.35
N THR A 192 -14.32 -25.93 -22.79
CA THR A 192 -15.67 -25.60 -23.25
C THR A 192 -15.68 -24.62 -24.43
N GLY A 193 -14.56 -23.93 -24.69
CA GLY A 193 -14.51 -22.79 -25.62
C GLY A 193 -15.39 -21.61 -25.17
N LYS A 194 -15.91 -21.62 -23.94
CA LYS A 194 -16.84 -20.60 -23.43
C LYS A 194 -16.20 -19.76 -22.36
N ARG A 195 -16.55 -18.48 -22.38
CA ARG A 195 -16.21 -17.51 -21.34
C ARG A 195 -16.74 -17.96 -19.97
N GLN A 196 -15.86 -18.03 -18.98
CA GLN A 196 -16.19 -18.31 -17.59
C GLN A 196 -16.23 -17.00 -16.80
N VAL A 197 -17.25 -16.84 -15.95
CA VAL A 197 -17.44 -15.63 -15.13
C VAL A 197 -17.33 -16.03 -13.67
N LEU A 198 -16.42 -15.38 -12.95
CA LEU A 198 -16.21 -15.60 -11.52
C LEU A 198 -17.16 -14.76 -10.67
N GLU A 199 -17.22 -15.08 -9.38
CA GLU A 199 -17.90 -14.25 -8.38
C GLU A 199 -17.23 -12.87 -8.25
N PRO A 200 -17.98 -11.83 -7.86
CA PRO A 200 -17.38 -10.54 -7.49
C PRO A 200 -16.36 -10.68 -6.38
N MET A 201 -15.25 -9.95 -6.47
CA MET A 201 -14.15 -10.04 -5.51
C MET A 201 -13.36 -8.74 -5.44
N SER A 202 -12.59 -8.56 -4.37
CA SER A 202 -11.82 -7.34 -4.14
C SER A 202 -10.71 -7.16 -5.18
N SER A 203 -10.23 -5.93 -5.37
CA SER A 203 -9.13 -5.63 -6.30
C SER A 203 -7.89 -6.50 -6.07
N ALA A 204 -7.55 -6.79 -4.81
CA ALA A 204 -6.44 -7.66 -4.44
C ALA A 204 -6.67 -9.11 -4.88
N GLU A 205 -7.86 -9.65 -4.66
CA GLU A 205 -8.22 -11.01 -5.11
C GLU A 205 -8.23 -11.11 -6.64
N ARG A 206 -8.76 -10.09 -7.34
CA ARG A 206 -8.72 -10.03 -8.82
C ARG A 206 -7.28 -10.06 -9.33
N ARG A 207 -6.39 -9.31 -8.67
CA ARG A 207 -4.96 -9.30 -9.01
C ARG A 207 -4.33 -10.69 -8.87
N ILE A 208 -4.62 -11.43 -7.80
CA ILE A 208 -4.13 -12.81 -7.62
C ILE A 208 -4.55 -13.68 -8.80
N ILE A 209 -5.82 -13.61 -9.20
CA ILE A 209 -6.32 -14.37 -10.35
C ILE A 209 -5.64 -13.95 -11.65
N HIS A 210 -5.54 -12.65 -11.92
CA HIS A 210 -4.87 -12.16 -13.14
C HIS A 210 -3.41 -12.58 -13.21
N LEU A 211 -2.69 -12.55 -12.08
CA LEU A 211 -1.30 -13.00 -12.01
C LEU A 211 -1.18 -14.50 -12.27
N GLU A 212 -2.04 -15.31 -11.65
CA GLU A 212 -2.06 -16.76 -11.87
C GLU A 212 -2.36 -17.11 -13.33
N LEU A 213 -3.32 -16.41 -13.95
CA LEU A 213 -3.72 -16.65 -15.33
C LEU A 213 -2.71 -16.14 -16.36
N ARG A 214 -1.76 -15.26 -15.99
CA ARG A 214 -0.67 -14.87 -16.88
C ARG A 214 0.25 -16.04 -17.23
N GLU A 215 0.29 -17.07 -16.39
CA GLU A 215 1.07 -18.28 -16.62
C GLU A 215 0.39 -19.24 -17.63
N VAL A 216 -0.88 -18.99 -17.98
CA VAL A 216 -1.66 -19.82 -18.91
C VAL A 216 -1.87 -19.08 -20.23
N PRO A 217 -1.08 -19.36 -21.29
CA PRO A 217 -1.11 -18.59 -22.54
C PRO A 217 -2.39 -18.77 -23.37
N GLU A 218 -3.17 -19.82 -23.07
CA GLU A 218 -4.40 -20.20 -23.78
C GLU A 218 -5.65 -19.44 -23.32
N VAL A 219 -5.54 -18.56 -22.31
CA VAL A 219 -6.68 -17.78 -21.80
C VAL A 219 -6.34 -16.30 -21.68
N ILE A 220 -7.38 -15.47 -21.73
CA ILE A 220 -7.36 -14.03 -21.49
C ILE A 220 -8.26 -13.77 -20.29
N SER A 221 -7.84 -12.85 -19.42
CA SER A 221 -8.62 -12.46 -18.25
C SER A 221 -8.90 -10.96 -18.22
N GLU A 222 -10.14 -10.59 -17.91
CA GLU A 222 -10.60 -9.20 -17.84
C GLU A 222 -11.44 -8.96 -16.58
N SER A 223 -11.29 -7.80 -15.94
CA SER A 223 -12.12 -7.40 -14.80
C SER A 223 -13.31 -6.55 -15.27
N VAL A 224 -14.53 -7.08 -15.20
CA VAL A 224 -15.77 -6.46 -15.70
C VAL A 224 -16.69 -6.03 -14.55
N GLY A 225 -17.34 -4.87 -14.70
CA GLY A 225 -18.26 -4.28 -13.72
C GLY A 225 -17.62 -3.21 -12.84
N GLU A 226 -18.38 -2.69 -11.88
CA GLU A 226 -17.95 -1.67 -10.91
C GLU A 226 -17.87 -2.25 -9.50
N ASP A 227 -16.90 -1.79 -8.70
CA ASP A 227 -16.75 -2.22 -7.31
C ASP A 227 -18.02 -1.82 -6.52
N PRO A 228 -18.58 -2.69 -5.65
CA PRO A 228 -18.05 -3.97 -5.15
C PRO A 228 -18.48 -5.21 -5.96
N ASN A 229 -19.23 -5.03 -7.05
CA ASN A 229 -19.77 -6.10 -7.88
C ASN A 229 -18.83 -6.50 -9.04
N ARG A 230 -17.65 -5.87 -9.11
CA ARG A 230 -16.63 -6.13 -10.11
C ARG A 230 -16.08 -7.55 -10.00
N LYS A 231 -15.98 -8.23 -11.13
CA LYS A 231 -15.63 -9.65 -11.22
C LYS A 231 -14.66 -9.95 -12.35
N VAL A 232 -13.94 -11.06 -12.25
CA VAL A 232 -13.03 -11.51 -13.30
C VAL A 232 -13.76 -12.42 -14.28
N THR A 233 -13.51 -12.19 -15.55
CA THR A 233 -14.01 -12.98 -16.67
C THR A 233 -12.82 -13.60 -17.38
N ILE A 234 -12.90 -14.90 -17.64
CA ILE A 234 -11.85 -15.69 -18.29
C ILE A 234 -12.39 -16.17 -19.62
N SER A 235 -11.71 -15.87 -20.72
CA SER A 235 -12.07 -16.32 -22.07
C SER A 235 -10.91 -17.10 -22.69
N PRO A 236 -11.20 -18.17 -23.44
CA PRO A 236 -10.16 -18.85 -24.22
C PRO A 236 -9.58 -17.89 -25.26
N LYS A 237 -8.28 -18.00 -25.49
CA LYS A 237 -7.57 -17.28 -26.54
C LYS A 237 -7.79 -18.04 -27.85
N ILE A 238 -8.48 -17.41 -28.79
CA ILE A 238 -8.77 -17.94 -30.13
C ILE A 238 -7.60 -17.64 -31.06
#